data_AF-Q3IH26-F1
#
_entry.id   AF-Q3IH26-F1
#
_cell.length_a   1.000
_cell.length_b   1.000
_cell.length_c   1.000
_cell.angle_alpha   90.00
_cell.angle_beta   90.00
_cell.angle_gamma   90.00
#
_symmetry.space_group_name_H-M   'P 1'
#
loop_
_entity.id
_entity.type
_entity.pdbx_description
1 polymer ?
#
loop_
_entity_poly.entity_id
_entity_poly.type
_entity_poly.pdbx_seq_one_letter_code
_entity_poly.pdbx_strand_id
1 'polypeptide(L)'
;MSFLTRILPSFLVSWLFTFTLASLFHSQYVVNQLVNVGVVVSFSDRVSLTLDDWLGLLPTYGAIIAIALAIAFLVTVQLNKKVKKYRTQLFVIAGIVAFAMVLIAIESIMNIHIIAGARGWGFYAQLLAGAAGGYVFSRLTKTNII
;
A
#
# COMPACT_ATOMS: atom_id res chain seq x y z
N MET A 1 3.49 -27.55 -0.38
CA MET A 1 4.77 -26.89 -0.73
C MET A 1 4.60 -25.62 -1.59
N SER A 2 3.60 -25.49 -2.46
CA SER A 2 3.42 -24.30 -3.34
C SER A 2 3.15 -22.98 -2.62
N PHE A 3 2.54 -23.00 -1.42
CA PHE A 3 2.30 -21.79 -0.63
C PHE A 3 3.61 -21.09 -0.23
N LEU A 4 4.53 -21.83 0.41
CA LEU A 4 5.80 -21.30 0.90
C LEU A 4 6.76 -20.90 -0.24
N THR A 5 6.74 -21.62 -1.36
CA THR A 5 7.69 -21.39 -2.46
C THR A 5 7.20 -20.43 -3.54
N ARG A 6 5.88 -20.15 -3.63
CA ARG A 6 5.33 -19.32 -4.71
C ARG A 6 4.43 -18.19 -4.20
N ILE A 7 3.48 -18.49 -3.32
CA ILE A 7 2.47 -17.50 -2.88
C ILE A 7 3.09 -16.53 -1.88
N LEU A 8 3.76 -17.03 -0.84
CA LEU A 8 4.33 -16.21 0.21
C LEU A 8 5.38 -15.23 -0.33
N PRO A 9 6.35 -15.63 -1.18
CA PRO A 9 7.30 -14.67 -1.77
C PRO A 9 6.60 -13.62 -2.66
N SER A 10 5.63 -14.04 -3.47
CA SER A 10 4.85 -13.12 -4.33
C SER A 10 4.07 -12.09 -3.49
N PHE A 11 3.53 -12.54 -2.36
CA PHE A 11 2.85 -11.67 -1.39
C PHE A 11 3.83 -10.68 -0.76
N LEU A 12 4.98 -11.16 -0.26
CA LEU A 12 5.99 -10.30 0.37
C LEU A 12 6.52 -9.24 -0.60
N VAL A 13 6.80 -9.59 -1.86
CA VAL A 13 7.21 -8.62 -2.89
C VAL A 13 6.11 -7.60 -3.14
N SER A 14 4.86 -8.04 -3.31
CA SER A 14 3.72 -7.15 -3.50
C SER A 14 3.52 -6.21 -2.31
N TRP A 15 3.58 -6.74 -1.09
CA TRP A 15 3.43 -5.98 0.15
C TRP A 15 4.52 -4.93 0.28
N LEU A 16 5.79 -5.33 0.16
CA LEU A 16 6.93 -4.44 0.31
C LEU A 16 6.91 -3.32 -0.74
N PHE A 17 6.55 -3.65 -1.99
CA PHE A 17 6.37 -2.68 -3.06
C PHE A 17 5.25 -1.68 -2.74
N THR A 18 4.11 -2.18 -2.26
CA THR A 18 2.95 -1.36 -1.87
C THR A 18 3.29 -0.42 -0.72
N PHE A 19 3.91 -0.95 0.34
CA PHE A 19 4.38 -0.18 1.47
C PHE A 19 5.37 0.91 1.04
N THR A 20 6.32 0.57 0.17
CA THR A 20 7.31 1.53 -0.33
C THR A 20 6.62 2.67 -1.06
N LEU A 21 5.69 2.39 -1.98
CA LEU A 21 4.91 3.46 -2.64
C LEU A 21 4.08 4.29 -1.65
N ALA A 22 3.43 3.63 -0.69
CA ALA A 22 2.62 4.30 0.34
C ALA A 22 3.46 5.25 1.20
N SER A 23 4.65 4.82 1.62
CA SER A 23 5.62 5.63 2.36
C SER A 23 6.16 6.78 1.51
N LEU A 24 6.54 6.51 0.25
CA LEU A 24 6.99 7.57 -0.68
C LEU A 24 5.92 8.66 -0.86
N PHE A 25 4.66 8.27 -1.12
CA PHE A 25 3.56 9.21 -1.24
C PHE A 25 3.30 9.97 0.05
N HIS A 26 3.48 9.31 1.19
CA HIS A 26 3.37 9.97 2.49
C HIS A 26 4.40 11.09 2.62
N SER A 27 5.69 10.78 2.43
CA SER A 27 6.78 11.75 2.57
C SER A 27 6.62 12.90 1.59
N GLN A 28 6.29 12.62 0.33
CA GLN A 28 6.12 13.69 -0.67
C GLN A 28 4.92 14.59 -0.36
N TYR A 29 3.82 14.04 0.16
CA TYR A 29 2.71 14.85 0.63
C TYR A 29 3.12 15.75 1.79
N VAL A 30 3.78 15.20 2.82
CA VAL A 30 4.22 15.95 4.01
C VAL A 30 5.18 17.07 3.61
N VAL A 31 6.17 16.77 2.78
CA VAL A 31 7.10 17.81 2.27
C VAL A 31 6.36 18.88 1.48
N ASN A 32 5.38 18.51 0.65
CA ASN A 32 4.60 19.50 -0.07
C ASN A 32 3.82 20.43 0.86
N GLN A 33 3.29 19.91 1.98
CA GLN A 33 2.64 20.75 3.00
C GLN A 33 3.62 21.68 3.72
N LEU A 34 4.85 21.21 4.00
CA LEU A 34 5.90 22.05 4.57
C LEU A 34 6.26 23.20 3.64
N VAL A 35 6.43 22.92 2.34
CA VAL A 35 6.71 23.95 1.34
C VAL A 35 5.56 24.94 1.22
N ASN A 36 4.30 24.48 1.28
CA ASN A 36 3.12 25.35 1.23
C ASN A 36 3.06 26.38 2.38
N VAL A 37 3.65 26.07 3.54
CA VAL A 37 3.70 26.99 4.69
C VAL A 37 5.02 27.78 4.76
N GLY A 38 5.83 27.75 3.70
CA GLY A 38 7.04 28.57 3.56
C GLY A 38 8.33 27.90 4.06
N VAL A 39 8.31 26.62 4.41
CA VAL A 39 9.52 25.89 4.80
C VAL A 39 10.34 25.55 3.56
N VAL A 40 11.61 25.96 3.55
CA VAL A 40 12.57 25.56 2.51
C VAL A 40 13.07 24.16 2.83
N VAL A 41 12.74 23.20 1.97
CA VAL A 41 13.17 21.80 2.10
C VAL A 41 14.17 21.49 0.98
N SER A 42 15.44 21.27 1.33
CA SER A 42 16.47 20.95 0.36
C SER A 42 16.26 19.54 -0.24
N PHE A 43 16.94 19.23 -1.34
CA PHE A 43 16.90 17.88 -1.90
C PHE A 43 17.46 16.84 -0.92
N SER A 44 18.51 17.17 -0.19
CA SER A 44 19.08 16.29 0.84
C SER A 44 18.05 15.99 1.93
N ASP A 45 17.34 17.02 2.42
CA ASP A 45 16.31 16.84 3.44
C ASP A 45 15.16 15.98 2.94
N ARG A 46 14.76 16.12 1.66
CA ARG A 46 13.72 15.27 1.05
C ARG A 46 14.10 13.79 1.07
N VAL A 47 15.35 13.47 0.75
CA VAL A 47 15.84 12.09 0.76
C VAL A 47 15.90 11.56 2.18
N SER A 48 16.44 12.32 3.13
CA SER A 48 16.51 11.92 4.55
C SER A 48 15.13 11.70 5.13
N LEU A 49 14.20 12.64 4.96
CA LEU A 49 12.81 12.51 5.43
C LEU A 49 12.12 11.28 4.85
N THR A 50 12.36 11.00 3.56
CA THR A 50 11.77 9.82 2.91
C THR A 50 12.32 8.52 3.51
N LEU A 51 13.62 8.46 3.82
CA LEU A 51 14.23 7.29 4.46
C LEU A 51 13.77 7.13 5.91
N ASP A 52 13.70 8.22 6.66
CA ASP A 52 13.23 8.24 8.04
C ASP A 52 11.77 7.80 8.12
N ASP A 53 10.90 8.30 7.23
CA ASP A 53 9.51 7.85 7.12
C ASP A 53 9.43 6.37 6.72
N TRP A 54 10.26 5.91 5.77
CA TRP A 54 10.26 4.50 5.36
C TRP A 54 10.63 3.57 6.52
N LEU A 55 11.66 3.90 7.29
CA LEU A 55 12.08 3.12 8.46
C LEU A 55 11.07 3.24 9.61
N GLY A 56 10.55 4.43 9.88
CA GLY A 56 9.62 4.69 10.97
C GLY A 56 8.23 4.10 10.74
N LEU A 57 7.75 4.08 9.50
CA LEU A 57 6.43 3.55 9.15
C LEU A 57 6.42 2.04 8.92
N LEU A 58 7.56 1.41 8.59
CA LEU A 58 7.61 -0.01 8.27
C LEU A 58 7.07 -0.92 9.39
N PRO A 59 7.44 -0.76 10.67
CA PRO A 59 6.98 -1.67 11.72
C PRO A 59 5.47 -1.59 11.98
N THR A 60 4.89 -0.39 11.88
CA THR A 60 3.48 -0.16 12.22
C THR A 60 2.61 -0.15 10.97
N TYR A 61 2.78 0.85 10.11
CA TYR A 61 1.99 0.99 8.89
C TYR A 61 2.26 -0.14 7.90
N GLY A 62 3.53 -0.56 7.75
CA GLY A 62 3.88 -1.72 6.94
C GLY A 62 3.18 -2.98 7.42
N ALA A 63 3.16 -3.26 8.74
CA ALA A 63 2.44 -4.40 9.30
C ALA A 63 0.92 -4.32 9.08
N ILE A 64 0.31 -3.14 9.25
CA ILE A 64 -1.12 -2.93 8.98
C ILE A 64 -1.44 -3.21 7.51
N ILE A 65 -0.63 -2.69 6.58
CA ILE A 65 -0.78 -2.95 5.14
C ILE A 65 -0.65 -4.45 4.85
N ALA A 66 0.31 -5.15 5.48
CA ALA A 66 0.48 -6.59 5.30
C ALA A 66 -0.80 -7.35 5.68
N ILE A 67 -1.35 -7.05 6.86
CA ILE A 67 -2.57 -7.72 7.35
C ILE A 67 -3.76 -7.41 6.42
N ALA A 68 -3.95 -6.15 6.05
CA ALA A 68 -5.05 -5.73 5.21
C ALA A 68 -4.99 -6.36 3.81
N LEU A 69 -3.82 -6.35 3.16
CA LEU A 69 -3.62 -6.99 1.86
C LEU A 69 -3.76 -8.51 1.95
N ALA A 70 -3.28 -9.15 3.02
CA ALA A 70 -3.42 -10.58 3.20
C ALA A 70 -4.91 -10.98 3.24
N ILE A 71 -5.72 -10.28 4.04
CA ILE A 71 -7.17 -10.52 4.13
C ILE A 71 -7.83 -10.27 2.77
N ALA A 72 -7.59 -9.11 2.15
CA ALA A 72 -8.19 -8.74 0.88
C ALA A 72 -7.84 -9.72 -0.25
N PHE A 73 -6.58 -10.15 -0.33
CA PHE A 73 -6.12 -11.09 -1.35
C PHE A 73 -6.64 -12.50 -1.10
N LEU A 74 -6.75 -12.95 0.16
CA LEU A 74 -7.36 -14.25 0.48
C LEU A 74 -8.82 -14.32 0.00
N VAL A 75 -9.62 -13.29 0.31
CA VAL A 75 -11.00 -13.17 -0.17
C VAL A 75 -11.04 -13.15 -1.71
N THR A 76 -10.15 -12.38 -2.33
CA THR A 76 -10.07 -12.27 -3.79
C THR A 76 -9.70 -13.60 -4.46
N VAL A 77 -8.80 -14.39 -3.88
CA VAL A 77 -8.45 -15.72 -4.39
C VAL A 77 -9.68 -16.63 -4.39
N GLN A 78 -10.48 -16.60 -3.33
CA GLN A 78 -11.71 -17.40 -3.24
C GLN A 78 -12.74 -16.97 -4.27
N LEU A 79 -12.96 -15.66 -4.45
CA LEU A 79 -13.86 -15.10 -5.47
C LEU A 79 -13.41 -15.42 -6.89
N ASN A 80 -12.12 -15.32 -7.16
CA ASN A 80 -11.55 -15.55 -8.49
C ASN A 80 -11.65 -17.01 -8.97
N LYS A 81 -11.97 -17.97 -8.09
CA LYS A 81 -12.29 -19.35 -8.50
C LYS A 81 -13.46 -19.41 -9.49
N LYS A 82 -14.41 -18.46 -9.39
CA LYS A 82 -15.62 -18.40 -10.23
C LYS A 82 -15.47 -17.49 -11.46
N VAL A 83 -14.59 -16.49 -11.42
CA VAL A 83 -14.52 -15.41 -12.44
C VAL A 83 -13.09 -15.18 -12.93
N LYS A 84 -12.45 -16.22 -13.47
CA LYS A 84 -11.04 -16.21 -13.90
C LYS A 84 -10.68 -15.10 -14.90
N LYS A 85 -11.64 -14.64 -15.70
CA LYS A 85 -11.46 -13.63 -16.76
C LYS A 85 -10.99 -12.26 -16.23
N TYR A 86 -11.42 -11.87 -15.02
CA TYR A 86 -11.16 -10.53 -14.47
C TYR A 86 -10.18 -10.54 -13.28
N ARG A 87 -9.34 -11.57 -13.18
CA ARG A 87 -8.44 -11.78 -12.04
C ARG A 87 -7.65 -10.52 -11.66
N THR A 88 -7.01 -9.86 -12.62
CA THR A 88 -6.13 -8.71 -12.33
C THR A 88 -6.93 -7.52 -11.82
N GLN A 89 -8.08 -7.24 -12.43
CA GLN A 89 -9.00 -6.19 -12.00
C GLN A 89 -9.49 -6.44 -10.58
N LEU A 90 -9.84 -7.69 -10.24
CA LEU A 90 -10.28 -8.05 -8.89
C LEU A 90 -9.19 -7.78 -7.83
N PHE A 91 -7.94 -8.14 -8.11
CA PHE A 91 -6.84 -7.87 -7.17
C PHE A 91 -6.52 -6.38 -7.04
N VAL A 92 -6.57 -5.62 -8.15
CA VAL A 92 -6.39 -4.16 -8.13
C VAL A 92 -7.47 -3.50 -7.27
N ILE A 93 -8.74 -3.85 -7.50
CA ILE A 93 -9.87 -3.35 -6.71
C ILE A 93 -9.71 -3.75 -5.23
N ALA A 94 -9.33 -5.01 -4.95
CA ALA A 94 -9.10 -5.46 -3.58
C ALA A 94 -8.01 -4.67 -2.87
N GLY A 95 -6.92 -4.30 -3.56
CA GLY A 95 -5.88 -3.43 -3.02
C GLY A 95 -6.38 -2.02 -2.70
N ILE A 96 -7.18 -1.42 -3.60
CA ILE A 96 -7.83 -0.12 -3.36
C ILE A 96 -8.75 -0.20 -2.14
N VAL A 97 -9.61 -1.21 -2.08
CA VAL A 97 -10.56 -1.39 -0.97
C VAL A 97 -9.82 -1.61 0.35
N ALA A 98 -8.75 -2.41 0.36
CA ALA A 98 -7.94 -2.62 1.56
C ALA A 98 -7.38 -1.30 2.11
N PHE A 99 -6.81 -0.46 1.23
CA PHE A 99 -6.29 0.85 1.62
C PHE A 99 -7.39 1.81 2.07
N ALA A 100 -8.51 1.88 1.35
CA ALA A 100 -9.64 2.71 1.74
C ALA A 100 -10.14 2.31 3.15
N MET A 101 -10.34 1.02 3.39
CA MET A 101 -10.79 0.50 4.68
C MET A 101 -9.80 0.82 5.81
N VAL A 102 -8.50 0.58 5.58
CA VAL A 102 -7.46 0.87 6.59
C VAL A 102 -7.44 2.34 6.95
N LEU A 103 -7.42 3.23 5.95
CA LEU A 103 -7.29 4.67 6.18
C LEU A 103 -8.54 5.24 6.86
N ILE A 104 -9.73 4.87 6.39
CA ILE A 104 -11.00 5.27 7.00
C ILE A 104 -11.10 4.73 8.43
N ALA A 105 -10.71 3.47 8.67
CA ALA A 105 -10.75 2.88 10.00
C ALA A 105 -9.79 3.57 10.97
N ILE A 106 -8.54 3.81 10.56
CA ILE A 106 -7.56 4.52 11.39
C ILE A 106 -8.07 5.92 11.74
N GLU A 107 -8.57 6.66 10.76
CA GLU A 107 -9.13 8.01 10.96
C GLU A 107 -10.33 7.98 11.92
N SER A 108 -11.26 7.05 11.71
CA SER A 108 -12.47 6.92 12.54
C SER A 108 -12.18 6.48 13.97
N ILE A 109 -11.20 5.62 14.20
CA ILE A 109 -10.85 5.12 15.54
C ILE A 109 -10.09 6.18 16.32
N MET A 110 -9.17 6.88 15.66
CA MET A 110 -8.22 7.76 16.33
C MET A 110 -8.69 9.22 16.40
N ASN A 111 -9.78 9.57 15.71
CA ASN A 111 -10.29 10.94 15.53
C ASN A 111 -9.23 11.92 14.96
N ILE A 112 -8.11 11.39 14.45
CA ILE A 112 -7.02 12.13 13.81
C ILE A 112 -6.48 11.32 12.64
N HIS A 113 -5.97 12.01 11.62
CA HIS A 113 -5.16 11.38 10.58
C HIS A 113 -3.74 11.13 11.11
N ILE A 114 -3.48 9.93 11.61
CA ILE A 114 -2.14 9.48 12.03
C ILE A 114 -1.15 9.54 10.86
N ILE A 115 -1.63 9.19 9.67
CA ILE A 115 -0.82 9.24 8.45
C ILE A 115 -1.05 10.61 7.81
N ALA A 116 -0.22 11.59 8.16
CA ALA A 116 -0.30 12.95 7.64
C ALA A 116 -0.37 12.99 6.09
N GLY A 117 0.40 12.12 5.44
CA GLY A 117 0.40 11.91 4.00
C GLY A 117 -0.84 11.28 3.37
N ALA A 118 -1.84 10.89 4.16
CA ALA A 118 -3.12 10.37 3.67
C ALA A 118 -4.24 11.43 3.69
N ARG A 119 -3.95 12.67 4.07
CA ARG A 119 -4.93 13.77 4.09
C ARG A 119 -5.19 14.31 2.68
N GLY A 120 -6.37 14.89 2.45
CA GLY A 120 -6.69 15.57 1.20
C GLY A 120 -6.41 14.68 -0.04
N TRP A 121 -5.58 15.17 -0.96
CA TRP A 121 -5.21 14.40 -2.16
C TRP A 121 -4.31 13.19 -1.87
N GLY A 122 -3.62 13.19 -0.73
CA GLY A 122 -2.77 12.09 -0.29
C GLY A 122 -3.54 10.79 -0.10
N PHE A 123 -4.82 10.85 0.27
CA PHE A 123 -5.70 9.69 0.36
C PHE A 123 -5.74 8.90 -0.96
N TYR A 124 -5.94 9.58 -2.08
CA TYR A 124 -6.02 8.95 -3.39
C TYR A 124 -4.66 8.38 -3.83
N ALA A 125 -3.54 9.04 -3.48
CA ALA A 125 -2.21 8.50 -3.71
C ALA A 125 -2.00 7.17 -2.97
N GLN A 126 -2.48 7.06 -1.73
CA GLN A 126 -2.45 5.81 -0.98
C GLN A 126 -3.32 4.72 -1.63
N LEU A 127 -4.50 5.07 -2.16
CA LEU A 127 -5.32 4.11 -2.92
C LEU A 127 -4.58 3.59 -4.18
N LEU A 128 -3.83 4.46 -4.87
CA LEU A 128 -3.00 4.07 -6.01
C LEU A 128 -1.88 3.11 -5.59
N ALA A 129 -1.27 3.30 -4.41
CA ALA A 129 -0.31 2.34 -3.88
C ALA A 129 -0.96 0.97 -3.67
N GLY A 130 -2.15 0.92 -3.06
CA GLY A 130 -2.94 -0.31 -2.91
C GLY A 130 -3.27 -0.97 -4.25
N ALA A 131 -3.71 -0.19 -5.23
CA ALA A 131 -3.99 -0.65 -6.60
C ALA A 131 -2.76 -1.31 -7.24
N ALA A 132 -1.60 -0.66 -7.12
CA ALA A 132 -0.33 -1.13 -7.67
C ALA A 132 0.11 -2.44 -7.00
N GLY A 133 -0.09 -2.58 -5.68
CA GLY A 133 0.08 -3.83 -4.96
C GLY A 133 -0.76 -4.98 -5.52
N GLY A 134 -2.07 -4.77 -5.62
CA GLY A 134 -2.99 -5.74 -6.22
C GLY A 134 -2.55 -6.19 -7.62
N TYR A 135 -2.12 -5.24 -8.45
CA TYR A 135 -1.59 -5.54 -9.77
C TYR A 135 -0.34 -6.43 -9.72
N VAL A 136 0.65 -6.07 -8.90
CA VAL A 136 1.91 -6.83 -8.74
C VAL A 136 1.63 -8.24 -8.25
N PHE A 137 0.83 -8.41 -7.19
CA PHE A 137 0.47 -9.73 -6.69
C PHE A 137 -0.24 -10.58 -7.76
N SER A 138 -1.16 -9.98 -8.52
CA SER A 138 -1.84 -10.68 -9.61
C SER A 138 -0.88 -11.13 -10.70
N ARG A 139 0.17 -10.36 -11.01
CA ARG A 139 1.13 -10.71 -12.06
C ARG A 139 2.08 -11.81 -11.58
N LEU A 140 2.71 -11.65 -10.42
CA LEU A 140 3.63 -12.63 -9.86
C LEU A 140 2.98 -13.99 -9.66
N THR A 141 1.74 -14.00 -9.17
CA THR A 141 1.00 -15.26 -8.96
C THR A 141 0.48 -15.88 -10.26
N LYS A 142 0.32 -15.11 -11.35
CA LYS A 142 -0.03 -15.64 -12.68
C LYS A 142 1.16 -16.32 -13.34
N THR A 143 2.33 -15.68 -13.30
CA THR A 143 3.56 -16.19 -13.93
C THR A 143 4.05 -17.49 -13.28
N ASN A 144 3.87 -17.65 -11.97
CA ASN A 144 4.29 -18.84 -11.21
C ASN A 144 3.37 -20.07 -11.34
N ILE A 145 2.38 -20.05 -12.24
CA ILE A 145 1.43 -21.17 -12.50
C ILE A 145 1.66 -21.82 -13.88
N ILE A 146 2.62 -21.34 -14.67
CA ILE A 146 3.07 -21.99 -15.92
C ILE A 146 4.13 -23.03 -15.58
#